data_AF-A0A327WX15-F1
#
_entry.id   AF-A0A327WX15-F1
#
_cell.length_a   1.000
_cell.length_b   1.000
_cell.length_c   1.000
_cell.angle_alpha   90.00
_cell.angle_beta   90.00
_cell.angle_gamma   90.00
#
_symmetry.space_group_name_H-M   'P 1'
#
loop_
_entity.id
_entity.type
_entity.pdbx_description
1 polymer ?
#
loop_
_entity_poly.entity_id
_entity_poly.type
_entity_poly.pdbx_seq_one_letter_code
_entity_poly.pdbx_strand_id
1 'polypeptide(L)'
;MGLVNDFKAVRQDLKAKSANEIGKILGRPDSELLDDRNQKFYIYFLESGPQCQDPKLKTQSRSVALRISAIGYVTEITFQRGRP
;
A
#
# COMPACT_ATOMS: atom_id res chain seq x y z
N MET A 1 -1.42 14.88 -15.57
CA MET A 1 -0.93 14.78 -14.18
C MET A 1 -1.79 13.76 -13.47
N GLY A 2 -1.22 12.70 -12.95
CA GLY A 2 -1.99 11.60 -12.36
C GLY A 2 -1.28 11.11 -11.11
N LEU A 3 -2.04 10.90 -10.04
CA LEU A 3 -1.58 10.51 -8.70
C LEU A 3 -0.50 9.40 -8.71
N VAL A 4 -0.60 8.48 -9.67
CA VAL A 4 0.32 7.35 -9.83
C VAL A 4 1.74 7.78 -10.22
N ASN A 5 1.91 8.88 -10.95
CA ASN A 5 3.23 9.35 -11.37
C ASN A 5 3.98 10.00 -10.20
N ASP A 6 3.30 10.86 -9.43
CA ASP A 6 3.81 11.40 -8.17
C ASP A 6 4.15 10.27 -7.19
N PHE A 7 3.27 9.28 -7.05
CA PHE A 7 3.53 8.12 -6.19
C PHE A 7 4.76 7.31 -6.63
N LYS A 8 4.98 7.17 -7.95
CA LYS A 8 6.18 6.52 -8.49
C LYS A 8 7.45 7.32 -8.21
N ALA A 9 7.37 8.66 -8.24
CA ALA A 9 8.52 9.52 -7.92
C ALA A 9 8.90 9.41 -6.44
N VAL A 10 7.92 9.42 -5.53
CA VAL A 10 8.19 9.27 -4.09
C VAL A 10 8.44 7.82 -3.66
N ARG A 11 8.12 6.81 -4.50
CA ARG A 11 8.35 5.38 -4.19
C ARG A 11 9.75 5.10 -3.69
N GLN A 12 10.77 5.69 -4.30
CA GLN A 12 12.15 5.45 -3.88
C GLN A 12 12.44 6.01 -2.50
N ASP A 13 11.83 7.15 -2.14
CA ASP A 13 11.96 7.76 -0.82
C ASP A 13 11.15 6.99 0.24
N LEU A 14 10.00 6.42 -0.13
CA LEU A 14 9.18 5.56 0.73
C LEU A 14 9.86 4.20 1.00
N LYS A 15 10.64 3.70 0.04
CA LYS A 15 11.39 2.45 0.19
C LYS A 15 12.47 2.66 1.27
N ALA A 16 12.51 1.80 2.29
CA ALA A 16 13.30 1.94 3.52
C ALA A 16 12.77 2.92 4.59
N LYS A 17 11.60 3.55 4.43
CA LYS A 17 10.95 4.23 5.58
C LYS A 17 10.27 3.24 6.51
N SER A 18 10.13 3.65 7.77
CA SER A 18 9.37 2.90 8.75
C SER A 18 7.87 2.97 8.46
N ALA A 19 7.11 1.94 8.84
CA ALA A 19 5.66 1.89 8.71
C ALA A 19 4.96 3.12 9.31
N ASN A 20 5.52 3.66 10.40
CA ASN A 20 5.01 4.86 11.04
C ASN A 20 5.15 6.11 10.15
N GLU A 21 6.31 6.28 9.49
CA GLU A 21 6.54 7.39 8.57
C GLU A 21 5.68 7.27 7.32
N ILE A 22 5.53 6.06 6.79
CA ILE A 22 4.60 5.76 5.71
C ILE A 22 3.18 6.16 6.09
N GLY A 23 2.73 5.80 7.30
CA GLY A 23 1.42 6.19 7.81
C GLY A 23 1.26 7.71 7.98
N LYS A 24 2.34 8.45 8.23
CA LYS A 24 2.31 9.93 8.26
C LYS A 24 2.27 10.54 6.86
N ILE A 25 3.00 9.97 5.91
CA ILE A 25 3.11 10.50 4.54
C ILE A 25 1.85 10.17 3.73
N LEU A 26 1.39 8.92 3.80
CA LEU A 26 0.25 8.41 3.02
C LEU A 26 -1.07 8.41 3.80
N GLY A 27 -1.02 8.48 5.12
CA GLY A 27 -2.20 8.35 5.99
C GLY A 27 -2.45 6.91 6.46
N ARG A 28 -3.64 6.66 7.00
CA ARG A 28 -4.04 5.30 7.39
C ARG A 28 -4.17 4.41 6.16
N PRO A 29 -3.62 3.18 6.19
CA PRO A 29 -3.85 2.20 5.12
C PRO A 29 -5.32 1.82 5.02
N ASP A 30 -5.78 1.52 3.81
CA ASP A 30 -7.12 0.99 3.57
C ASP A 30 -7.28 -0.43 4.12
N SER A 31 -6.21 -1.23 4.09
CA SER A 31 -6.22 -2.58 4.65
C SER A 31 -4.83 -2.95 5.18
N GLU A 32 -4.81 -3.50 6.39
CA GLU A 32 -3.62 -4.05 7.02
C GLU A 32 -3.75 -5.57 7.06
N LEU A 33 -2.79 -6.27 6.45
CA LEU A 33 -2.69 -7.72 6.54
C LEU A 33 -1.45 -8.07 7.34
N LEU A 34 -1.59 -9.05 8.24
CA LEU A 34 -0.47 -9.69 8.91
C LEU A 34 -0.25 -11.04 8.24
N ASP A 35 0.96 -11.28 7.79
CA ASP A 35 1.38 -12.57 7.24
C ASP A 35 2.12 -13.39 8.28
N ASP A 36 2.07 -14.71 8.12
CA ASP A 36 2.58 -15.73 9.05
C ASP A 36 4.06 -15.51 9.44
N ARG A 37 4.84 -14.84 8.57
CA ARG A 37 6.25 -14.51 8.81
C ARG A 37 6.48 -13.25 9.66
N ASN A 38 5.47 -12.79 10.41
CA ASN A 38 5.48 -11.53 11.15
C ASN A 38 5.73 -10.31 10.23
N GLN A 39 5.27 -10.41 8.99
CA GLN A 39 5.37 -9.34 7.99
C GLN A 39 4.03 -8.64 7.89
N LYS A 40 4.04 -7.32 7.87
CA LYS A 40 2.84 -6.51 7.71
C LYS A 40 2.72 -6.08 6.26
N PHE A 41 1.52 -6.12 5.69
CA PHE A 41 1.23 -5.57 4.38
C PHE A 41 0.22 -4.46 4.52
N TYR A 42 0.63 -3.26 4.15
CA TYR A 42 -0.25 -2.10 4.10
C TYR A 42 -0.72 -1.90 2.67
N ILE A 43 -2.02 -2.00 2.45
CA ILE A 43 -2.65 -1.84 1.16
C ILE A 43 -3.27 -0.44 1.09
N TYR A 44 -2.93 0.29 0.03
CA TYR A 44 -3.47 1.60 -0.30
C TYR A 44 -4.10 1.56 -1.69
N PHE A 45 -5.33 2.04 -1.84
CA PHE A 45 -5.97 2.16 -3.15
C PHE A 45 -5.70 3.55 -3.75
N LEU A 46 -5.09 3.59 -4.94
CA LEU A 46 -4.73 4.83 -5.63
C LEU A 46 -5.90 5.39 -6.47
N GLU A 47 -6.95 4.62 -6.66
CA GLU A 47 -8.15 4.97 -7.41
C GLU A 47 -9.38 4.60 -6.59
N SER A 48 -10.41 5.44 -6.62
CA SER A 48 -11.72 5.13 -6.08
C SER A 48 -12.46 4.20 -7.05
N GLY A 49 -12.97 3.08 -6.54
CA GLY A 49 -13.64 2.06 -7.35
C GLY A 49 -14.59 1.20 -6.51
N PRO A 50 -15.14 0.10 -7.06
CA PRO A 50 -16.12 -0.73 -6.36
C PRO A 50 -15.59 -1.30 -5.03
N GLN A 51 -14.26 -1.32 -4.82
CA GLN A 51 -13.63 -1.67 -3.55
C GLN A 51 -13.95 -0.70 -2.39
N CYS A 52 -14.26 0.57 -2.67
CA CYS A 52 -14.68 1.53 -1.64
C CYS A 52 -16.08 1.23 -1.13
N GLN A 53 -16.91 0.64 -1.98
CA GLN A 53 -18.32 0.40 -1.70
C GLN A 53 -18.53 -1.00 -1.14
N ASP A 54 -17.82 -1.99 -1.68
CA ASP A 54 -17.76 -3.32 -1.11
C ASP A 54 -16.33 -3.86 -1.13
N PRO A 55 -15.72 -4.11 0.05
CA PRO A 55 -14.39 -4.68 0.12
C PRO A 55 -14.32 -6.05 -0.59
N LYS A 56 -15.41 -6.80 -0.76
CA LYS A 56 -15.37 -8.12 -1.40
C LYS A 56 -15.35 -8.07 -2.93
N LEU A 57 -15.62 -6.91 -3.53
CA LEU A 57 -15.63 -6.77 -4.99
C LEU A 57 -14.22 -6.78 -5.56
N LYS A 58 -13.95 -7.72 -6.47
CA LYS A 58 -12.70 -7.76 -7.24
C LYS A 58 -12.65 -6.54 -8.16
N THR A 59 -11.90 -5.54 -7.75
CA THR A 59 -11.60 -4.36 -8.56
C THR A 59 -10.28 -4.56 -9.31
N GLN A 60 -10.18 -4.02 -10.53
CA GLN A 60 -8.89 -3.83 -11.20
C GLN A 60 -8.29 -2.45 -10.92
N SER A 61 -8.84 -1.72 -9.95
CA SER A 61 -8.30 -0.42 -9.52
C SER A 61 -6.85 -0.55 -9.07
N ARG A 62 -6.04 0.46 -9.40
CA ARG A 62 -4.64 0.48 -9.01
C ARG A 62 -4.53 0.56 -7.49
N SER A 63 -3.78 -0.37 -6.93
CA SER A 63 -3.48 -0.45 -5.51
C SER A 63 -1.98 -0.63 -5.30
N VAL A 64 -1.53 -0.28 -4.11
CA VAL A 64 -0.16 -0.42 -3.66
C VAL A 64 -0.17 -1.28 -2.41
N ALA A 65 0.62 -2.35 -2.42
CA ALA A 65 0.93 -3.15 -1.24
C ALA A 65 2.35 -2.83 -0.78
N LEU A 66 2.46 -2.35 0.45
CA LEU A 66 3.72 -2.06 1.12
C LEU A 66 4.03 -3.21 2.07
N ARG A 67 5.06 -3.97 1.75
CA ARG A 67 5.57 -5.04 2.59
C ARG A 67 6.48 -4.42 3.65
N ILE A 68 6.07 -4.58 4.90
CA ILE A 68 6.78 -4.15 6.09
C ILE A 68 7.34 -5.39 6.77
N SER A 69 8.64 -5.38 7.02
CA SER A 69 9.30 -6.46 7.75
C SER A 69 8.93 -6.44 9.24
N ALA A 70 9.22 -7.55 9.93
CA ALA A 70 9.04 -7.67 11.38
C ALA A 70 9.68 -6.53 12.20
N ILE A 71 10.73 -5.90 11.67
CA ILE A 71 11.43 -4.75 12.25
C ILE A 71 10.73 -3.39 12.00
N GLY A 72 9.59 -3.36 11.31
CA GLY A 72 8.79 -2.15 11.10
C GLY A 72 9.23 -1.25 9.94
N TYR A 73 10.09 -1.74 9.03
CA TYR A 73 10.54 -1.01 7.84
C TYR A 73 9.92 -1.55 6.56
N VAL A 74 9.59 -0.66 5.63
CA VAL A 74 9.16 -1.02 4.28
C VAL A 74 10.33 -1.63 3.52
N THR A 75 10.23 -2.92 3.24
CA THR A 75 11.20 -3.65 2.44
C THR A 75 10.81 -3.66 0.97
N GLU A 76 9.51 -3.69 0.67
CA GLU A 76 9.04 -3.76 -0.71
C GLU A 76 7.76 -2.96 -0.94
N ILE A 77 7.65 -2.39 -2.14
CA ILE A 77 6.49 -1.62 -2.59
C ILE A 77 6.03 -2.24 -3.90
N THR A 78 4.89 -2.92 -3.85
CA THR A 78 4.31 -3.64 -4.98
C THR A 78 3.11 -2.88 -5.49
N PHE A 79 3.13 -2.53 -6.77
CA PHE A 79 1.98 -1.94 -7.45
C PHE A 79 1.19 -3.08 -8.06
N GLN A 80 -0.06 -3.23 -7.64
CA GLN A 80 -0.94 -4.27 -8.14
C GLN A 80 -2.29 -3.67 -8.52
N ARG A 81 -3.14 -4.50 -9.09
CA ARG A 81 -4.51 -4.12 -9.44
C ARG A 81 -5.43 -5.02 -8.62
N GLY A 82 -6.18 -4.42 -7.70
CA GLY A 82 -7.02 -5.17 -6.76
C GLY A 82 -6.29 -5.63 -5.49
N ARG A 83 -6.75 -6.72 -4.89
CA ARG A 83 -6.13 -7.34 -3.71
C ARG A 83 -5.17 -8.46 -4.12
N PRO A 84 -4.05 -8.64 -3.40
CA PRO A 84 -3.17 -9.78 -3.61
C PRO A 84 -3.87 -11.09 -3.22
#